data_AF-A0A3M1ZIA0-F1
#
_entry.id   AF-A0A3M1ZIA0-F1
#
_cell.length_a   1.000
_cell.length_b   1.000
_cell.length_c   1.000
_cell.angle_alpha   90.00
_cell.angle_beta   90.00
_cell.angle_gamma   90.00
#
_symmetry.space_group_name_H-M   'P 1'
#
loop_
_entity.id
_entity.type
_entity.pdbx_description
1 polymer ?
#
loop_
_entity_poly.entity_id
_entity_poly.type
_entity_poly.pdbx_seq_one_letter_code
_entity_poly.pdbx_strand_id
1 'polypeptide(L)'
;MDTQEQPQPKRRGRARERVRRRKEREMRKAQARGQRAPRQIRPSGQFKAPRITIPQSGRLPFLVVGAVLLVVAIVFLLGRLRNDEAPGDPNAIWLGTEWSYETHTNDEILKLVQQLQAHRIGSAYVWVSWLKSDNEWAGIRAQTNTFTEVE
;
A
#
# COMPACT_ATOMS: atom_id res chain seq x y z
N MET A 1 109.20 -34.07 39.57
CA MET A 1 108.14 -33.58 40.46
C MET A 1 107.33 -32.61 39.64
N ASP A 2 106.12 -32.98 39.21
CA ASP A 2 105.15 -32.03 38.66
C ASP A 2 103.76 -32.51 39.07
N THR A 3 103.12 -31.71 39.92
CA THR A 3 101.79 -31.93 40.49
C THR A 3 100.75 -31.32 39.55
N GLN A 4 99.84 -32.11 38.98
CA GLN A 4 98.71 -31.61 38.21
C GLN A 4 97.55 -31.19 39.13
N GLU A 5 97.16 -29.92 39.03
CA GLU A 5 96.03 -29.30 39.71
C GLU A 5 94.72 -29.53 38.93
N GLN A 6 93.69 -30.10 39.57
CA GLN A 6 92.35 -30.26 38.98
C GLN A 6 91.50 -28.99 39.17
N PRO A 7 90.77 -28.50 38.14
CA PRO A 7 89.94 -27.31 38.28
C PRO A 7 88.54 -27.61 38.85
N GLN A 8 88.12 -26.82 39.83
CA GLN A 8 86.79 -26.89 40.46
C GLN A 8 85.62 -26.48 39.54
N PRO A 9 84.41 -27.04 39.74
CA PRO A 9 83.24 -26.74 38.92
C PRO A 9 82.67 -25.34 39.17
N LYS A 10 82.67 -24.50 38.13
CA LYS A 10 82.05 -23.15 38.11
C LYS A 10 80.56 -23.20 38.48
N ARG A 11 80.19 -22.57 39.60
CA ARG A 11 78.80 -22.32 40.03
C ARG A 11 78.01 -21.58 38.94
N ARG A 12 77.07 -22.27 38.29
CA ARG A 12 76.14 -21.69 37.32
C ARG A 12 75.07 -20.85 38.03
N GLY A 13 74.86 -19.62 37.57
CA GLY A 13 73.89 -18.69 38.17
C GLY A 13 72.44 -19.16 38.09
N ARG A 14 71.71 -19.03 39.21
CA ARG A 14 70.30 -19.45 39.40
C ARG A 14 69.33 -18.94 38.33
N ALA A 15 69.64 -17.81 37.68
CA ALA A 15 68.82 -17.25 36.59
C ALA A 15 68.79 -18.15 35.35
N ARG A 16 69.94 -18.74 34.97
CA ARG A 16 70.03 -19.63 33.80
C ARG A 16 69.27 -20.94 34.02
N GLU A 17 69.23 -21.41 35.27
CA GLU A 17 68.48 -22.60 35.63
C GLU A 17 66.96 -22.39 35.50
N ARG A 18 66.45 -21.21 35.84
CA ARG A 18 65.01 -20.87 35.69
C ARG A 18 64.57 -20.84 34.23
N VAL A 19 65.39 -20.26 33.35
CA VAL A 19 65.09 -20.21 31.90
C VAL A 19 65.08 -21.62 31.31
N ARG A 20 66.03 -22.48 31.70
CA ARG A 20 66.07 -23.87 31.25
C ARG A 20 64.83 -24.66 31.70
N ARG A 21 64.42 -24.52 32.97
CA ARG A 21 63.20 -25.17 33.48
C ARG A 21 61.92 -24.67 32.79
N ARG A 22 61.87 -23.40 32.36
CA ARG A 22 60.73 -22.89 31.56
C ARG A 22 60.67 -23.55 30.18
N LYS A 23 61.81 -23.64 29.48
CA LYS A 23 61.91 -24.34 28.18
C LYS A 23 61.52 -25.82 28.27
N GLU A 24 61.99 -26.53 29.30
CA GLU A 24 61.64 -27.95 29.50
C GLU A 24 60.14 -28.14 29.79
N ARG A 25 59.51 -27.21 30.52
CA ARG A 25 58.05 -27.25 30.77
C ARG A 25 57.24 -26.95 29.51
N GLU A 26 57.71 -26.04 28.65
CA GLU A 26 57.06 -25.76 27.36
C GLU A 26 57.17 -26.96 26.41
N MET A 27 58.34 -27.60 26.32
CA MET A 27 58.50 -28.81 25.51
C MET A 27 57.61 -29.97 26.00
N ARG A 28 57.51 -30.18 27.33
CA ARG A 28 56.58 -31.18 27.89
C ARG A 28 55.12 -30.87 27.59
N LYS A 29 54.70 -29.59 27.64
CA LYS A 29 53.33 -29.19 27.28
C LYS A 29 53.05 -29.32 25.78
N ALA A 30 54.05 -29.08 24.93
CA ALA A 30 53.94 -29.26 23.48
C ALA A 30 53.80 -30.74 23.12
N GLN A 31 54.58 -31.62 23.74
CA GLN A 31 54.43 -33.09 23.58
C GLN A 31 53.07 -33.60 24.08
N ALA A 32 52.57 -33.08 25.20
CA ALA A 32 51.25 -33.46 25.72
C ALA A 32 50.07 -32.95 24.86
N ARG A 33 50.28 -31.97 23.97
CA ARG A 33 49.25 -31.43 23.06
C ARG A 33 49.19 -32.14 21.70
N GLY A 34 50.05 -33.14 21.45
CA GLY A 34 50.17 -33.83 20.16
C GLY A 34 49.02 -34.75 19.74
N GLN A 35 47.87 -34.78 20.44
CA GLN A 35 46.76 -35.69 20.13
C GLN A 35 45.35 -35.07 20.27
N ARG A 36 45.21 -33.76 20.09
CA ARG A 36 43.86 -33.17 19.90
C ARG A 36 43.86 -32.26 18.68
N ALA A 37 43.57 -32.86 17.53
CA ALA A 37 43.18 -32.12 16.35
C ALA A 37 42.00 -31.19 16.71
N PRO A 38 42.01 -29.92 16.29
CA PRO A 38 40.85 -29.06 16.46
C PRO A 38 39.70 -29.66 15.65
N ARG A 39 38.74 -30.28 16.33
CA ARG A 39 37.46 -30.66 15.74
C ARG A 39 36.77 -29.36 15.37
N GLN A 40 36.87 -28.99 14.09
CA GLN A 40 36.07 -27.95 13.49
C GLN A 40 34.60 -28.30 13.76
N ILE A 41 33.93 -27.49 14.57
CA ILE A 41 32.50 -27.60 14.80
C ILE A 41 31.84 -27.21 13.48
N ARG A 42 31.43 -28.22 12.70
CA ARG A 42 30.54 -28.00 11.55
C ARG A 42 29.27 -27.31 12.09
N PRO A 43 28.85 -26.16 11.55
CA PRO A 43 27.56 -25.60 11.92
C PRO A 43 26.47 -26.59 11.50
N SER A 44 25.92 -27.31 12.48
CA SER A 44 24.73 -28.14 12.32
C SER A 44 23.53 -27.22 12.20
N GLY A 45 23.19 -26.84 10.98
CA GLY A 45 22.08 -25.93 10.73
C GLY A 45 21.96 -25.47 9.29
N GLN A 46 22.18 -26.35 8.32
CA GLN A 46 21.62 -26.10 6.99
C GLN A 46 20.11 -26.32 7.12
N PHE A 47 19.37 -25.21 7.17
CA PHE A 47 17.93 -25.22 6.99
C PHE A 47 17.67 -25.77 5.58
N LYS A 48 17.49 -27.10 5.47
CA LYS A 48 17.02 -27.73 4.24
C LYS A 48 15.58 -27.26 4.06
N ALA A 49 15.39 -26.21 3.28
CA ALA A 49 14.07 -25.85 2.81
C ALA A 49 13.46 -27.12 2.17
N PRO A 50 12.24 -27.53 2.59
CA PRO A 50 11.59 -28.68 2.00
C PRO A 50 11.50 -28.44 0.50
N ARG A 51 12.02 -29.38 -0.28
CA ARG A 51 11.96 -29.31 -1.74
C ARG A 51 10.49 -29.42 -2.12
N ILE A 52 9.84 -28.29 -2.38
CA ILE A 52 8.46 -28.24 -2.85
C ILE A 52 8.47 -28.89 -4.23
N THR A 53 8.25 -30.20 -4.26
CA THR A 53 8.01 -30.96 -5.49
C THR A 53 6.60 -30.61 -5.91
N ILE A 54 6.47 -29.58 -6.73
CA ILE A 54 5.22 -29.30 -7.44
C ILE A 54 4.92 -30.55 -8.26
N PRO A 55 3.84 -31.30 -7.98
CA PRO A 55 3.50 -32.45 -8.77
C PRO A 55 3.21 -31.94 -10.19
N GLN A 56 4.12 -32.21 -11.12
CA GLN A 56 3.98 -31.98 -12.56
C GLN A 56 2.92 -32.93 -13.15
N SER A 57 1.76 -32.98 -12.52
CA SER A 57 0.58 -33.52 -13.16
C SER A 57 0.32 -32.63 -14.38
N GLY A 58 0.24 -33.22 -15.57
CA GLY A 58 0.00 -32.50 -16.83
C GLY A 58 -1.32 -31.71 -16.86
N ARG A 59 -2.06 -31.66 -15.75
CA ARG A 59 -3.28 -30.90 -15.49
C ARG A 59 -3.01 -29.45 -15.07
N LEU A 60 -1.81 -29.15 -14.57
CA LEU A 60 -1.41 -27.81 -14.13
C LEU A 60 -1.59 -26.72 -15.22
N PRO A 61 -1.19 -26.92 -16.49
CA PRO A 61 -1.47 -25.94 -17.54
C PRO A 61 -2.98 -25.77 -17.80
N PHE A 62 -3.78 -26.84 -17.73
CA PHE A 62 -5.24 -26.74 -17.90
C PHE A 62 -5.92 -25.96 -16.77
N LEU A 63 -5.44 -26.10 -15.54
CA LEU A 63 -5.93 -25.30 -14.41
C LEU A 63 -5.60 -23.82 -14.58
N VAL A 64 -4.38 -23.50 -15.03
CA VAL A 64 -3.97 -22.12 -15.30
C VAL A 64 -4.81 -21.51 -16.42
N VAL A 65 -4.96 -22.24 -17.54
CA VAL A 65 -5.80 -21.79 -18.67
C VAL A 65 -7.26 -21.63 -18.25
N GLY A 66 -7.80 -22.58 -17.47
CA GLY A 66 -9.16 -22.51 -16.95
C GLY A 66 -9.39 -21.31 -16.04
N ALA A 67 -8.43 -20.99 -15.15
CA ALA A 67 -8.51 -19.83 -14.28
C ALA A 67 -8.50 -18.51 -15.09
N VAL A 68 -7.63 -18.42 -16.11
CA VAL A 68 -7.57 -17.24 -16.99
C VAL A 68 -8.89 -17.08 -17.75
N LEU A 69 -9.42 -18.15 -18.35
CA LEU A 69 -10.69 -18.12 -19.07
C LEU A 69 -11.86 -17.73 -18.15
N LEU A 70 -11.88 -18.21 -16.90
CA LEU A 70 -12.90 -17.83 -15.92
C LEU A 70 -12.86 -16.33 -15.63
N VAL A 71 -11.68 -15.76 -15.39
CA VAL A 71 -11.53 -14.31 -15.14
C VAL A 71 -12.01 -13.50 -16.35
N VAL A 72 -11.61 -13.90 -17.56
CA VAL A 72 -12.06 -13.23 -18.80
C VAL A 72 -13.59 -13.31 -18.93
N ALA A 73 -14.18 -14.47 -18.69
CA ALA A 73 -15.63 -14.65 -18.74
C ALA A 73 -16.36 -13.78 -17.70
N ILE A 74 -15.84 -13.69 -16.48
CA ILE A 74 -16.39 -12.82 -15.42
C ILE A 74 -16.30 -11.36 -15.84
N VAL A 75 -15.15 -10.89 -16.31
CA VAL A 75 -14.98 -9.49 -16.75
C VAL A 75 -15.92 -9.17 -17.92
N PHE A 76 -16.03 -10.07 -18.89
CA PHE A 76 -16.94 -9.89 -20.03
C PHE A 76 -18.41 -9.85 -19.60
N LEU A 77 -18.79 -10.72 -18.67
CA LEU A 77 -20.15 -10.77 -18.12
C LEU A 77 -20.47 -9.50 -17.33
N LEU A 78 -19.57 -9.06 -16.43
CA LEU A 78 -19.75 -7.80 -15.68
C LEU A 78 -19.75 -6.59 -16.61
N GLY A 79 -18.88 -6.56 -17.62
CA GLY A 79 -18.85 -5.50 -18.62
C GLY A 79 -20.17 -5.41 -19.37
N ARG A 80 -20.74 -6.54 -19.78
CA ARG A 80 -22.05 -6.58 -20.46
C ARG A 80 -23.20 -6.12 -19.56
N LEU A 81 -23.17 -6.44 -18.25
CA LEU A 81 -24.21 -6.01 -17.31
C LEU A 81 -24.07 -4.56 -16.84
N ARG A 82 -22.86 -3.98 -16.84
CA ARG A 82 -22.60 -2.62 -16.33
C ARG A 82 -22.45 -1.56 -17.43
N ASN A 83 -22.50 -1.94 -18.70
CA ASN A 83 -22.38 -1.00 -19.82
C ASN A 83 -23.72 -0.41 -20.26
N ASP A 84 -24.69 -0.31 -19.34
CA ASP A 84 -25.71 0.71 -19.45
C ASP A 84 -24.97 2.03 -19.19
N GLU A 85 -24.75 2.82 -20.25
CA GLU A 85 -24.33 4.21 -20.10
C GLU A 85 -25.26 4.81 -19.05
N ALA A 86 -24.70 5.27 -17.92
CA ALA A 86 -25.48 6.03 -16.96
C ALA A 86 -26.14 7.13 -17.77
N PRO A 87 -27.49 7.20 -17.82
CA PRO A 87 -28.16 8.24 -18.58
C PRO A 87 -27.57 9.55 -18.07
N GLY A 88 -26.88 10.28 -18.95
CA GLY A 88 -26.23 11.53 -18.56
C GLY A 88 -27.28 12.39 -17.88
N ASP A 89 -27.01 12.83 -16.65
CA ASP A 89 -27.97 13.62 -15.89
C ASP A 89 -28.45 14.76 -16.80
N PRO A 90 -29.77 14.91 -17.00
CA PRO A 90 -30.27 15.90 -17.93
C PRO A 90 -29.78 17.29 -17.52
N ASN A 91 -29.48 18.13 -18.51
CA ASN A 91 -29.03 19.49 -18.23
C ASN A 91 -30.09 20.21 -17.37
N ALA A 92 -29.63 21.11 -16.50
CA ALA A 92 -30.50 21.94 -15.69
C ALA A 92 -30.31 23.41 -16.03
N ILE A 93 -31.39 24.20 -15.90
CA ILE A 93 -31.35 25.66 -16.06
C ILE A 93 -31.87 26.35 -14.81
N TRP A 94 -31.30 27.50 -14.50
CA TRP A 94 -31.79 28.43 -13.49
C TRP A 94 -32.51 29.59 -14.18
N LEU A 95 -33.77 29.81 -13.85
CA LEU A 95 -34.56 30.96 -14.29
C LEU A 95 -34.54 32.02 -13.20
N GLY A 96 -33.91 33.16 -13.51
CA GLY A 96 -33.81 34.29 -12.61
C GLY A 96 -35.09 35.13 -12.54
N THR A 97 -34.99 36.23 -11.80
CA THR A 97 -36.08 37.17 -11.57
C THR A 97 -36.58 37.85 -12.84
N GLU A 98 -35.75 37.92 -13.87
CA GLU A 98 -36.08 38.46 -15.18
C GLU A 98 -37.16 37.65 -15.90
N TRP A 99 -37.17 36.33 -15.70
CA TRP A 99 -38.26 35.49 -16.18
C TRP A 99 -39.36 35.46 -15.12
N SER A 100 -39.04 35.04 -13.90
CA SER A 100 -40.06 34.61 -12.93
C SER A 100 -41.03 35.69 -12.45
N TYR A 101 -40.70 36.97 -12.62
CA TYR A 101 -41.56 38.09 -12.23
C TYR A 101 -42.29 38.75 -13.41
N GLU A 102 -42.01 38.34 -14.64
CA GLU A 102 -42.78 38.77 -15.80
C GLU A 102 -44.02 37.88 -15.97
N THR A 103 -45.11 38.47 -16.50
CA THR A 103 -46.34 37.72 -16.76
C THR A 103 -46.23 37.02 -18.10
N HIS A 104 -46.06 35.69 -18.02
CA HIS A 104 -46.03 34.71 -19.11
C HIS A 104 -47.39 34.52 -19.82
N THR A 105 -47.50 34.72 -21.14
CA THR A 105 -48.59 34.08 -21.90
C THR A 105 -48.34 32.58 -22.07
N ASN A 106 -49.39 31.79 -22.31
CA ASN A 106 -49.25 30.35 -22.55
C ASN A 106 -48.35 30.04 -23.76
N ASP A 107 -48.41 30.87 -24.81
CA ASP A 107 -47.59 30.69 -26.01
C ASP A 107 -46.09 30.89 -25.72
N GLU A 108 -45.75 31.85 -24.86
CA GLU A 108 -44.37 32.09 -24.42
C GLU A 108 -43.83 30.96 -23.56
N ILE A 109 -44.67 30.40 -22.67
CA ILE A 109 -44.32 29.23 -21.86
C ILE A 109 -44.09 28.02 -22.78
N LEU A 110 -44.96 27.78 -23.75
CA LEU A 110 -44.79 26.68 -24.71
C LEU A 110 -43.50 26.82 -25.52
N LYS A 111 -43.17 28.05 -25.94
CA LYS A 111 -41.92 28.33 -26.63
C LYS A 111 -40.71 28.04 -25.75
N LEU A 112 -40.75 28.40 -24.48
CA LEU A 112 -39.70 28.06 -23.52
C LEU A 112 -39.56 26.54 -23.38
N VAL A 113 -40.66 25.82 -23.18
CA VAL A 113 -40.64 24.34 -23.05
C VAL A 113 -40.03 23.68 -24.28
N GLN A 114 -40.37 24.14 -25.49
CA GLN A 114 -39.77 23.63 -26.73
C GLN A 114 -38.26 23.88 -26.78
N GLN A 115 -37.80 25.06 -26.36
CA GLN A 115 -36.36 25.36 -26.28
C GLN A 115 -35.65 24.47 -25.26
N LEU A 116 -36.23 24.28 -24.08
CA LEU A 116 -35.65 23.41 -23.05
C LEU A 116 -35.52 21.96 -23.55
N GLN A 117 -36.56 21.44 -24.22
CA GLN A 117 -36.50 20.11 -24.84
C GLN A 117 -35.44 20.01 -25.92
N ALA A 118 -35.33 21.01 -26.80
CA ALA A 118 -34.31 21.04 -27.86
C ALA A 118 -32.88 21.00 -27.30
N HIS A 119 -32.66 21.60 -26.12
CA HIS A 119 -31.38 21.60 -25.41
C HIS A 119 -31.19 20.44 -24.42
N ARG A 120 -32.12 19.47 -24.41
CA ARG A 120 -32.13 18.33 -23.48
C ARG A 120 -32.03 18.77 -22.01
N ILE A 121 -32.67 19.89 -21.68
CA ILE A 121 -32.81 20.36 -20.31
C ILE A 121 -34.01 19.65 -19.68
N GLY A 122 -33.75 18.81 -18.69
CA GLY A 122 -34.78 18.01 -18.00
C GLY A 122 -35.22 18.59 -16.66
N SER A 123 -34.56 19.64 -16.18
CA SER A 123 -34.89 20.28 -14.91
C SER A 123 -34.73 21.80 -15.01
N ALA A 124 -35.70 22.53 -14.48
CA ALA A 124 -35.67 23.99 -14.37
C ALA A 124 -35.86 24.38 -12.91
N TYR A 125 -34.95 25.20 -12.40
CA TYR A 125 -35.04 25.84 -11.09
C TYR A 125 -35.52 27.27 -11.28
N VAL A 126 -36.56 27.67 -10.56
CA VAL A 126 -37.20 28.98 -10.74
C VAL A 126 -37.07 29.80 -9.48
N TRP A 127 -36.63 31.05 -9.61
CA TRP A 127 -36.61 31.99 -8.51
C TRP A 127 -38.03 32.44 -8.15
N VAL A 128 -38.56 32.03 -7.00
CA VAL A 128 -39.94 32.38 -6.57
C VAL A 128 -39.99 33.40 -5.43
N SER A 129 -39.01 33.40 -4.52
CA SER A 129 -39.04 34.26 -3.34
C SER A 129 -37.66 34.45 -2.70
N TRP A 130 -37.57 35.42 -1.80
CA TRP A 130 -36.41 35.61 -0.93
C TRP A 130 -36.84 35.93 0.50
N LEU A 131 -35.98 35.60 1.46
CA LEU A 131 -36.13 35.96 2.86
C LEU A 131 -35.53 37.36 3.08
N LYS A 132 -36.34 38.27 3.61
CA LYS A 132 -35.93 39.62 4.01
C LYS A 132 -35.23 39.60 5.37
N SER A 133 -34.57 40.70 5.73
CA SER A 133 -33.88 40.86 7.02
C SER A 133 -34.81 40.98 8.23
N ASP A 134 -36.11 41.22 8.01
CA ASP A 134 -37.17 41.24 9.01
C ASP A 134 -37.80 39.85 9.26
N ASN A 135 -37.22 38.79 8.68
CA ASN A 135 -37.73 37.41 8.68
C ASN A 135 -39.04 37.19 7.90
N GLU A 136 -39.45 38.12 7.04
CA GLU A 136 -40.58 37.92 6.14
C GLU A 136 -40.12 37.43 4.76
N TRP A 137 -40.96 36.64 4.10
CA TRP A 137 -40.74 36.24 2.70
C TRP A 137 -41.32 37.28 1.75
N ALA A 138 -40.61 37.59 0.67
CA ALA A 138 -41.16 38.35 -0.45
C ALA A 138 -41.06 37.57 -1.75
N GLY A 139 -42.16 37.60 -2.52
CA GLY A 139 -42.27 36.97 -3.83
C GLY A 139 -42.12 37.96 -4.99
N ILE A 140 -42.31 39.27 -4.80
CA ILE A 140 -42.21 40.31 -5.85
C ILE A 140 -41.62 41.57 -5.22
N ARG A 141 -40.74 42.30 -5.92
CA ARG A 141 -40.09 43.54 -5.38
C ARG A 141 -41.06 44.59 -4.84
N ALA A 142 -42.31 44.61 -5.33
CA ALA A 142 -43.32 45.59 -4.98
C ALA A 142 -44.39 45.08 -3.99
N GLN A 143 -44.39 43.80 -3.60
CA GLN A 143 -45.43 43.23 -2.74
C GLN A 143 -44.86 42.30 -1.65
N THR A 144 -45.37 42.45 -0.43
CA THR A 144 -45.20 41.48 0.66
C THR A 144 -46.20 40.35 0.45
N ASN A 145 -45.92 39.44 -0.48
CA ASN A 145 -46.73 38.24 -0.64
C ASN A 145 -46.38 37.28 0.51
N THR A 146 -47.10 37.42 1.63
CA THR A 146 -47.22 36.33 2.59
C THR A 146 -47.90 35.16 1.87
N PHE A 147 -47.26 34.00 1.83
CA PHE A 147 -47.72 32.76 1.16
C PHE A 147 -49.08 32.23 1.66
N THR A 148 -49.74 32.90 2.59
CA THR A 148 -51.08 32.61 3.11
C THR A 148 -52.23 33.04 2.19
N GLU A 149 -51.98 33.80 1.13
CA GLU A 149 -53.02 34.38 0.26
C GLU A 149 -53.11 33.73 -1.14
N VAL A 150 -52.79 32.44 -1.25
CA VAL A 150 -52.98 31.67 -2.50
C VAL A 150 -53.91 30.48 -2.22
N GLU A 151 -55.21 30.75 -2.23
CA GLU A 151 -56.29 29.76 -2.44
C GLU A 151 -57.10 30.15 -3.68
#